data_AF-A0A0C9QY00-F1
#
_entry.id   AF-A0A0C9QY00-F1
#
_cell.length_a   1.000
_cell.length_b   1.000
_cell.length_c   1.000
_cell.angle_alpha   90.00
_cell.angle_beta   90.00
_cell.angle_gamma   90.00
#
_symmetry.space_group_name_H-M   'P 1'
#
loop_
_entity.id
_entity.type
_entity.pdbx_description
1 polymer ?
#
loop_
_entity_poly.entity_id
_entity_poly.type
_entity_poly.pdbx_seq_one_letter_code
_entity_poly.pdbx_strand_id
1 'polypeptide(L)'
;MIFFLRTGIGVGDNNKEARGASGNFFKKSAQKFEEFFGANLRDEPVVVNFKRMEYVFPGNCEFYSHDVGNIEDKLEGKEFDFVLMDPPWWNKFVRRKRERSTESGYKMMHNDELLKIPMDKLLKTNGVVGVWCSNAQSHYSDVIEKIFPNWGIKPVATWYWIKVTRSGHPICNFRYQSVKQPYELIIFGIKIHNEGVKIPDKKILISIPSSVHSHKPPLTEVVRQFLPENPKCLEIFARYLLPNWTSYGLEVLKFQHEWLFT
;
A
#
# COMPACT_ATOMS: atom_id res chain seq x y z
N MET A 1 -7.23 50.27 -10.57
CA MET A 1 -6.55 49.52 -11.64
C MET A 1 -5.09 49.39 -11.24
N ILE A 2 -4.74 48.28 -10.59
CA ILE A 2 -3.37 48.02 -10.11
C ILE A 2 -2.86 46.82 -10.90
N PHE A 3 -1.91 47.09 -11.79
CA PHE A 3 -1.21 46.10 -12.60
C PHE A 3 -0.28 45.30 -11.68
N PHE A 4 -0.46 43.99 -11.57
CA PHE A 4 0.59 43.10 -11.12
C PHE A 4 1.42 42.67 -12.34
N LEU A 5 2.65 43.17 -12.40
CA LEU A 5 3.69 42.71 -13.30
C LEU A 5 3.93 41.21 -13.05
N ARG A 6 3.67 40.39 -14.09
CA ARG A 6 4.17 39.02 -14.16
C ARG A 6 5.70 39.07 -14.24
N THR A 7 6.37 38.90 -13.12
CA THR A 7 7.74 38.37 -13.15
C THR A 7 7.63 36.87 -13.41
N GLY A 8 7.88 36.48 -14.66
CA GLY A 8 8.04 35.09 -15.06
C GLY A 8 9.26 34.48 -14.39
N ILE A 9 9.12 34.04 -13.13
CA ILE A 9 10.01 33.06 -12.54
C ILE A 9 9.52 31.73 -13.07
N GLY A 10 10.26 31.14 -14.00
CA GLY A 10 9.99 29.81 -14.50
C GLY A 10 9.79 28.88 -13.31
N VAL A 11 8.64 28.20 -13.28
CA VAL A 11 8.41 27.10 -12.36
C VAL A 11 9.44 26.04 -12.77
N GLY A 12 10.60 26.06 -12.13
CA GLY A 12 11.58 24.99 -12.24
C GLY A 12 10.84 23.68 -12.03
N ASP A 13 11.24 22.64 -12.77
CA ASP A 13 10.62 21.33 -12.64
C ASP A 13 10.98 20.73 -11.26
N ASN A 14 10.25 21.16 -10.22
CA ASN A 14 10.45 20.86 -8.80
C ASN A 14 10.45 19.36 -8.49
N ASN A 15 10.12 18.52 -9.48
CA ASN A 15 10.05 17.07 -9.37
C ASN A 15 11.10 16.33 -10.21
N LYS A 16 12.02 17.02 -10.92
CA LYS A 16 13.03 16.38 -11.79
C LYS A 16 13.98 15.47 -11.00
N GLU A 17 14.50 15.95 -9.88
CA GLU A 17 15.39 15.16 -9.00
C GLU A 17 14.67 13.94 -8.42
N ALA A 18 13.44 14.13 -7.91
CA ALA A 18 12.61 13.04 -7.40
C ALA A 18 12.32 11.96 -8.48
N ARG A 19 12.06 12.37 -9.73
CA ARG A 19 11.90 11.44 -10.85
C ARG A 19 13.19 10.69 -11.19
N GLY A 20 14.34 11.37 -11.16
CA GLY A 20 15.65 10.76 -11.37
C GLY A 20 15.98 9.70 -10.32
N ALA A 21 15.77 10.02 -9.04
CA ALA A 21 15.95 9.09 -7.93
C ALA A 21 15.03 7.87 -8.06
N SER A 22 13.75 8.09 -8.39
CA SER A 22 12.77 7.03 -8.65
C SER A 22 13.19 6.11 -9.81
N GLY A 23 13.70 6.68 -10.92
CA GLY A 23 14.19 5.90 -12.06
C GLY A 23 15.40 5.02 -11.71
N ASN A 24 16.34 5.55 -10.93
CA ASN A 24 17.49 4.78 -10.45
C ASN A 24 17.08 3.68 -9.46
N PHE A 25 16.08 3.94 -8.61
CA PHE A 25 15.52 2.95 -7.70
C PHE A 25 15.03 1.72 -8.45
N PHE A 26 14.16 1.89 -9.45
CA PHE A 26 13.58 0.75 -10.19
C PHE A 26 14.62 -0.06 -10.96
N LYS A 27 15.70 0.57 -11.45
CA LYS A 27 16.80 -0.15 -12.11
C LYS A 27 17.60 -1.00 -11.13
N LYS A 28 17.88 -0.48 -9.93
CA LYS A 28 18.65 -1.19 -8.90
C LYS A 28 17.83 -2.26 -8.17
N SER A 29 16.53 -2.06 -8.02
CA SER A 29 15.62 -2.96 -7.32
C SER A 29 14.97 -4.00 -8.23
N ALA A 30 15.34 -4.06 -9.52
CA ALA A 30 14.79 -5.02 -10.46
C ALA A 30 15.29 -6.43 -10.09
N GLN A 31 14.43 -7.22 -9.45
CA GLN A 31 14.71 -8.61 -9.12
C GLN A 31 13.75 -9.52 -9.88
N LYS A 32 14.25 -10.68 -10.30
CA LYS A 32 13.38 -11.76 -10.75
C LYS A 32 12.58 -12.26 -9.55
N PHE A 33 11.29 -12.50 -9.77
CA PHE A 33 10.44 -13.08 -8.74
C PHE A 33 10.99 -14.44 -8.31
N GLU A 34 11.11 -14.63 -7.00
CA GLU A 34 11.46 -15.89 -6.36
C GLU A 34 10.66 -16.04 -5.07
N GLU A 35 10.33 -17.28 -4.74
CA GLU A 35 9.59 -17.60 -3.54
C GLU A 35 10.52 -17.76 -2.34
N PHE A 36 10.22 -17.08 -1.25
CA PHE A 36 10.96 -17.20 0.00
C PHE A 36 10.14 -16.69 1.19
N PHE A 37 10.60 -17.04 2.38
CA PHE A 37 10.07 -16.63 3.66
C PHE A 37 11.21 -16.11 4.54
N GLY A 38 10.94 -15.13 5.37
CA GLY A 38 11.89 -14.64 6.37
C GLY A 38 11.19 -13.95 7.53
N ALA A 39 11.94 -13.74 8.61
CA ALA A 39 11.47 -13.04 9.79
C ALA A 39 12.63 -12.41 10.55
N ASN A 40 12.33 -11.37 11.32
CA ASN A 40 13.18 -10.88 12.40
C ASN A 40 12.39 -11.01 13.70
N LEU A 41 12.81 -11.94 14.57
CA LEU A 41 12.15 -12.22 15.84
C LEU A 41 12.73 -11.40 17.00
N ARG A 42 13.67 -10.48 16.72
CA ARG A 42 14.23 -9.57 17.72
C ARG A 42 13.39 -8.31 17.78
N ASP A 43 13.43 -7.64 18.92
CA ASP A 43 12.76 -6.35 19.11
C ASP A 43 13.48 -5.22 18.35
N GLU A 44 14.79 -5.34 18.12
CA GLU A 44 15.56 -4.38 17.33
C GLU A 44 15.61 -4.67 15.81
N PRO A 45 15.74 -3.64 14.96
CA PRO A 45 16.04 -3.82 13.55
C PRO A 45 17.39 -4.50 13.32
N VAL A 46 17.48 -5.31 12.26
CA VAL A 46 18.72 -6.00 11.85
C VAL A 46 19.04 -5.75 10.39
N VAL A 47 20.33 -5.74 10.05
CA VAL A 47 20.79 -5.76 8.65
C VAL A 47 21.09 -7.21 8.27
N VAL A 48 20.48 -7.68 7.19
CA VAL A 48 20.61 -9.04 6.69
C VAL A 48 21.21 -9.01 5.29
N ASN A 49 22.30 -9.77 5.09
CA ASN A 49 22.80 -10.03 3.75
C ASN A 49 21.99 -11.16 3.11
N PHE A 50 21.29 -10.84 2.03
CA PHE A 50 20.49 -11.78 1.26
C PHE A 50 20.72 -11.52 -0.22
N LYS A 51 21.03 -12.56 -1.00
CA LYS A 51 21.26 -12.45 -2.46
C LYS A 51 22.28 -11.38 -2.85
N ARG A 52 23.36 -11.23 -2.06
CA ARG A 52 24.44 -10.24 -2.26
C ARG A 52 23.99 -8.78 -2.13
N MET A 53 22.85 -8.56 -1.48
CA MET A 53 22.32 -7.25 -1.14
C MET A 53 22.09 -7.19 0.36
N GLU A 54 22.19 -5.99 0.94
CA GLU A 54 21.89 -5.74 2.34
C GLU A 54 20.48 -5.19 2.48
N TYR A 55 19.74 -5.75 3.43
CA TYR A 55 18.37 -5.37 3.75
C TYR A 55 18.22 -5.06 5.22
N VAL A 56 17.47 -4.03 5.55
CA VAL A 56 17.07 -3.70 6.92
C VAL A 56 15.75 -4.39 7.19
N PHE A 57 15.68 -5.25 8.21
CA PHE A 57 14.43 -5.85 8.68
C PHE A 57 14.04 -5.22 10.02
N PRO A 58 12.83 -4.67 10.16
CA PRO A 58 12.36 -4.10 11.42
C PRO A 58 12.20 -5.19 12.49
N GLY A 59 12.09 -4.77 13.76
CA GLY A 59 11.86 -5.69 14.87
C GLY A 59 10.52 -6.43 14.76
N ASN A 60 10.47 -7.68 15.18
CA ASN A 60 9.28 -8.52 15.25
C ASN A 60 8.48 -8.58 13.93
N CYS A 61 9.16 -8.59 12.78
CA CYS A 61 8.49 -8.72 11.49
C CYS A 61 8.57 -10.13 10.94
N GLU A 62 7.56 -10.51 10.16
CA GLU A 62 7.54 -11.75 9.40
C GLU A 62 7.11 -11.44 7.96
N PHE A 63 7.66 -12.13 6.97
CA PHE A 63 7.32 -11.85 5.58
C PHE A 63 7.40 -13.04 4.64
N TYR A 64 6.55 -12.99 3.62
CA TYR A 64 6.38 -14.01 2.60
C TYR A 64 6.47 -13.37 1.21
N SER A 65 7.49 -13.74 0.45
CA SER A 65 7.55 -13.51 -0.99
C SER A 65 6.93 -14.71 -1.68
N HIS A 66 5.62 -14.69 -1.91
CA HIS A 66 4.87 -15.76 -2.56
C HIS A 66 3.71 -15.16 -3.36
N ASP A 67 3.17 -15.93 -4.31
CA ASP A 67 1.96 -15.54 -5.01
C ASP A 67 0.77 -15.49 -4.04
N VAL A 68 -0.09 -14.48 -4.18
CA VAL A 68 -1.26 -14.32 -3.29
C VAL A 68 -2.25 -15.48 -3.42
N GLY A 69 -2.23 -16.20 -4.54
CA GLY A 69 -2.99 -17.44 -4.70
C GLY A 69 -2.60 -18.55 -3.72
N ASN A 70 -1.41 -18.47 -3.09
CA ASN A 70 -0.95 -19.42 -2.07
C ASN A 70 -1.12 -18.89 -0.64
N ILE A 71 -1.78 -17.75 -0.44
CA ILE A 71 -1.85 -17.10 0.88
C ILE A 71 -2.53 -17.97 1.93
N GLU A 72 -3.50 -18.78 1.52
CA GLU A 72 -4.21 -19.71 2.41
C GLU A 72 -3.26 -20.73 3.03
N ASP A 73 -2.48 -21.42 2.18
CA ASP A 73 -1.54 -22.45 2.61
C ASP A 73 -0.41 -21.86 3.45
N LYS A 74 0.10 -20.67 3.08
CA LYS A 74 1.27 -20.06 3.73
C LYS A 74 0.95 -19.42 5.07
N LEU A 75 -0.29 -18.97 5.26
CA LEU A 75 -0.76 -18.35 6.50
C LEU A 75 -1.76 -19.26 7.24
N GLU A 76 -1.73 -20.58 7.00
CA GLU A 76 -2.62 -21.54 7.64
C GLU A 76 -2.59 -21.38 9.18
N GLY A 77 -3.78 -21.31 9.79
CA GLY A 77 -3.94 -21.15 11.24
C GLY A 77 -3.63 -19.75 11.79
N LYS A 78 -3.28 -18.77 10.94
CA LYS A 78 -3.07 -17.38 11.37
C LYS A 78 -4.30 -16.52 11.09
N GLU A 79 -4.75 -15.83 12.14
CA GLU A 79 -5.79 -14.80 12.05
C GLU A 79 -5.26 -13.45 12.55
N PHE A 80 -5.75 -12.37 11.92
CA PHE A 80 -5.27 -11.01 12.10
C PHE A 80 -6.38 -10.09 12.64
N ASP A 81 -5.99 -9.17 13.52
CA ASP A 81 -6.84 -8.10 14.04
C ASP A 81 -6.99 -6.97 13.00
N PHE A 82 -5.95 -6.77 12.16
CA PHE A 82 -5.98 -5.82 11.07
C PHE A 82 -5.32 -6.40 9.81
N VAL A 83 -6.03 -6.33 8.68
CA VAL A 83 -5.52 -6.68 7.35
C VAL A 83 -5.52 -5.43 6.49
N LEU A 84 -4.35 -4.99 6.03
CA LEU A 84 -4.20 -3.88 5.08
C LEU A 84 -3.86 -4.44 3.70
N MET A 85 -4.48 -3.89 2.66
CA MET A 85 -4.25 -4.31 1.28
C MET A 85 -3.94 -3.11 0.40
N ASP A 86 -2.92 -3.21 -0.46
CA ASP A 86 -2.66 -2.28 -1.58
C ASP A 86 -2.70 -3.04 -2.92
N PRO A 87 -3.90 -3.46 -3.38
CA PRO A 87 -4.01 -4.31 -4.56
C PRO A 87 -3.41 -3.65 -5.80
N PRO A 88 -2.77 -4.42 -6.70
CA PRO A 88 -2.31 -3.93 -7.99
C PRO A 88 -3.50 -3.77 -8.96
N TRP A 89 -4.37 -2.79 -8.68
CA TRP A 89 -5.60 -2.54 -9.40
C TRP A 89 -5.45 -2.60 -10.92
N TRP A 90 -6.37 -3.29 -11.59
CA TRP A 90 -6.36 -3.36 -13.04
C TRP A 90 -6.44 -1.97 -13.69
N ASN A 91 -5.37 -1.58 -14.38
CA ASN A 91 -5.34 -0.30 -15.09
C ASN A 91 -4.88 -0.47 -16.55
N LYS A 92 -5.82 -0.24 -17.50
CA LYS A 92 -5.61 -0.34 -18.96
C LYS A 92 -4.45 0.52 -19.48
N PHE A 93 -4.10 1.65 -18.82
CA PHE A 93 -3.00 2.52 -19.23
C PHE A 93 -1.64 2.02 -18.74
N VAL A 94 -1.57 1.49 -17.51
CA VAL A 94 -0.35 0.88 -16.95
C VAL A 94 0.06 -0.34 -17.79
N ARG A 95 -0.93 -1.12 -18.26
CA ARG A 95 -0.72 -2.25 -19.19
C ARG A 95 0.01 -1.83 -20.47
N ARG A 96 -0.53 -0.83 -21.19
CA ARG A 96 0.06 -0.34 -22.46
C ARG A 96 1.47 0.23 -22.30
N LYS A 97 1.80 0.77 -21.13
CA LYS A 97 3.15 1.28 -20.83
C LYS A 97 4.12 0.15 -20.47
N ARG A 98 3.66 -0.87 -19.73
CA ARG A 98 4.47 -2.03 -19.34
C ARG A 98 4.66 -3.06 -20.47
N GLU A 99 3.69 -3.21 -21.37
CA GLU A 99 3.82 -4.02 -22.61
C GLU A 99 4.94 -3.49 -23.53
N ARG A 100 5.25 -2.18 -23.48
CA ARG A 100 6.33 -1.56 -24.27
C ARG A 100 7.70 -1.64 -23.60
N SER A 101 7.76 -1.99 -22.31
CA SER A 101 9.00 -2.15 -21.55
C SER A 101 9.12 -3.64 -21.16
N THR A 102 9.83 -4.42 -21.97
CA THR A 102 10.02 -5.87 -21.84
C THR A 102 10.72 -6.35 -20.54
N GLU A 103 10.97 -5.48 -19.57
CA GLU A 103 11.86 -5.75 -18.43
C GLU A 103 11.21 -5.80 -17.04
N SER A 104 9.89 -5.69 -16.86
CA SER A 104 9.30 -5.78 -15.49
C SER A 104 7.77 -5.97 -15.46
N GLY A 105 7.24 -6.79 -16.36
CA GLY A 105 5.81 -7.10 -16.41
C GLY A 105 5.42 -8.24 -15.46
N TYR A 106 5.26 -7.98 -14.16
CA TYR A 106 4.40 -8.85 -13.34
C TYR A 106 3.03 -8.94 -14.02
N LYS A 107 2.49 -10.16 -14.14
CA LYS A 107 1.16 -10.43 -14.70
C LYS A 107 0.15 -9.62 -13.87
N MET A 108 -0.50 -8.62 -14.46
CA MET A 108 -1.47 -7.82 -13.72
C MET A 108 -2.64 -8.72 -13.32
N MET A 109 -2.92 -8.74 -12.01
CA MET A 109 -4.01 -9.47 -11.40
C MET A 109 -5.35 -8.94 -11.92
N HIS A 110 -6.21 -9.82 -12.45
CA HIS A 110 -7.61 -9.46 -12.70
C HIS A 110 -8.30 -9.27 -11.34
N ASN A 111 -9.24 -8.33 -11.22
CA ASN A 111 -9.93 -8.09 -9.94
C ASN A 111 -10.61 -9.36 -9.39
N ASP A 112 -10.95 -10.32 -10.25
CA ASP A 112 -11.52 -11.62 -9.88
C ASP A 112 -10.53 -12.51 -9.08
N GLU A 113 -9.23 -12.34 -9.26
CA GLU A 113 -8.22 -13.04 -8.46
C GLU A 113 -8.16 -12.50 -7.02
N LEU A 114 -8.51 -11.22 -6.79
CA LEU A 114 -8.63 -10.67 -5.44
C LEU A 114 -9.76 -11.37 -4.66
N LEU A 115 -10.84 -11.75 -5.34
CA LEU A 115 -11.98 -12.44 -4.72
C LEU A 115 -11.60 -13.79 -4.12
N LYS A 116 -10.50 -14.41 -4.59
CA LYS A 116 -10.02 -15.71 -4.11
C LYS A 116 -9.27 -15.64 -2.78
N ILE A 117 -8.95 -14.45 -2.29
CA ILE A 117 -8.27 -14.29 -1.00
C ILE A 117 -9.26 -14.73 0.11
N PRO A 118 -8.88 -15.70 0.97
CA PRO A 118 -9.76 -16.26 2.00
C PRO A 118 -9.84 -15.32 3.22
N MET A 119 -10.39 -14.13 3.03
CA MET A 119 -10.44 -13.09 4.06
C MET A 119 -11.23 -13.53 5.30
N ASP A 120 -12.21 -14.40 5.15
CA ASP A 120 -12.98 -14.99 6.24
C ASP A 120 -12.10 -15.80 7.21
N LYS A 121 -11.09 -16.50 6.69
CA LYS A 121 -10.09 -17.28 7.43
C LYS A 121 -8.94 -16.44 7.97
N LEU A 122 -8.55 -15.38 7.26
CA LEU A 122 -7.44 -14.51 7.67
C LEU A 122 -7.84 -13.48 8.73
N LEU A 123 -9.10 -13.07 8.76
CA LEU A 123 -9.56 -11.99 9.64
C LEU A 123 -10.19 -12.57 10.91
N LYS A 124 -9.77 -12.10 12.09
CA LYS A 124 -10.45 -12.46 13.35
C LYS A 124 -11.91 -12.00 13.36
N THR A 125 -12.72 -12.55 14.28
CA THR A 125 -14.12 -12.14 14.49
C THR A 125 -14.31 -10.63 14.61
N ASN A 126 -13.44 -9.98 15.40
CA ASN A 126 -13.45 -8.53 15.61
C ASN A 126 -12.42 -7.78 14.73
N GLY A 127 -11.91 -8.42 13.67
CA GLY A 127 -10.88 -7.82 12.83
C GLY A 127 -11.41 -6.74 11.89
N VAL A 128 -10.48 -5.91 11.41
CA VAL A 128 -10.72 -4.83 10.44
C VAL A 128 -9.92 -5.10 9.16
N VAL A 129 -10.53 -4.84 8.01
CA VAL A 129 -9.84 -4.80 6.71
C VAL A 129 -9.76 -3.37 6.23
N GLY A 130 -8.57 -2.92 5.82
CA GLY A 130 -8.36 -1.67 5.10
C GLY A 130 -7.88 -1.94 3.68
N VAL A 131 -8.49 -1.33 2.69
CA VAL A 131 -8.09 -1.47 1.28
C VAL A 131 -7.74 -0.11 0.70
N TRP A 132 -6.48 0.05 0.29
CA TRP A 132 -6.05 1.21 -0.48
C TRP A 132 -6.70 1.19 -1.86
N CYS A 133 -7.35 2.28 -2.21
CA CYS A 133 -7.93 2.51 -3.53
C CYS A 133 -7.34 3.79 -4.13
N SER A 134 -7.00 3.72 -5.42
CA SER A 134 -6.80 4.97 -6.16
C SER A 134 -8.11 5.73 -6.27
N ASN A 135 -8.06 6.99 -6.71
CA ASN A 135 -9.26 7.80 -6.94
C ASN A 135 -10.03 7.42 -8.23
N ALA A 136 -9.95 6.17 -8.67
CA ALA A 136 -10.77 5.68 -9.76
C ALA A 136 -12.08 5.13 -9.20
N GLN A 137 -13.22 5.68 -9.66
CA GLN A 137 -14.54 5.25 -9.19
C GLN A 137 -14.76 3.74 -9.38
N SER A 138 -14.19 3.15 -10.44
CA SER A 138 -14.27 1.71 -10.69
C SER A 138 -13.63 0.88 -9.58
N HIS A 139 -12.50 1.31 -9.00
CA HIS A 139 -11.87 0.56 -7.90
C HIS A 139 -12.69 0.66 -6.63
N TYR A 140 -13.23 1.85 -6.34
CA TYR A 140 -14.15 2.05 -5.23
C TYR A 140 -15.38 1.14 -5.35
N SER A 141 -16.06 1.17 -6.50
CA SER A 141 -17.22 0.30 -6.75
C SER A 141 -16.85 -1.17 -6.68
N ASP A 142 -15.72 -1.61 -7.22
CA ASP A 142 -15.28 -3.01 -7.12
C ASP A 142 -15.07 -3.43 -5.65
N VAL A 143 -14.52 -2.58 -4.79
CA VAL A 143 -14.39 -2.88 -3.36
C VAL A 143 -15.75 -3.04 -2.70
N ILE A 144 -16.63 -2.05 -2.86
CA ILE A 144 -17.90 -1.99 -2.14
C ILE A 144 -18.94 -2.99 -2.66
N GLU A 145 -19.00 -3.19 -3.97
CA GLU A 145 -20.07 -3.93 -4.64
C GLU A 145 -19.70 -5.40 -4.91
N LYS A 146 -18.40 -5.75 -4.90
CA LYS A 146 -17.93 -7.11 -5.23
C LYS A 146 -17.03 -7.72 -4.17
N ILE A 147 -15.91 -7.06 -3.86
CA ILE A 147 -14.86 -7.64 -3.01
C ILE A 147 -15.34 -7.81 -1.58
N PHE A 148 -15.84 -6.75 -0.95
CA PHE A 148 -16.34 -6.81 0.43
C PHE A 148 -17.52 -7.76 0.60
N PRO A 149 -18.57 -7.72 -0.25
CA PRO A 149 -19.65 -8.70 -0.21
C PRO A 149 -19.17 -10.15 -0.33
N ASN A 150 -18.25 -10.44 -1.25
CA ASN A 150 -17.70 -11.79 -1.43
C ASN A 150 -16.96 -12.29 -0.19
N TRP A 151 -16.31 -11.40 0.57
CA TRP A 151 -15.62 -11.73 1.81
C TRP A 151 -16.50 -11.70 3.07
N GLY A 152 -17.80 -11.41 2.95
CA GLY A 152 -18.68 -11.25 4.12
C GLY A 152 -18.32 -10.03 4.97
N ILE A 153 -17.78 -8.98 4.34
CA ILE A 153 -17.34 -7.74 4.97
C ILE A 153 -18.37 -6.65 4.70
N LYS A 154 -18.75 -5.91 5.75
CA LYS A 154 -19.53 -4.67 5.63
C LYS A 154 -18.58 -3.46 5.62
N PRO A 155 -18.73 -2.51 4.69
CA PRO A 155 -17.98 -1.26 4.73
C PRO A 155 -18.44 -0.40 5.92
N VAL A 156 -17.50 0.26 6.59
CA VAL A 156 -17.78 1.07 7.79
C VAL A 156 -17.20 2.48 7.76
N ALA A 157 -16.12 2.71 7.02
CA ALA A 157 -15.49 4.02 6.92
C ALA A 157 -14.67 4.16 5.64
N THR A 158 -14.52 5.38 5.15
CA THR A 158 -13.56 5.75 4.12
C THR A 158 -12.65 6.87 4.62
N TRP A 159 -11.34 6.65 4.56
CA TRP A 159 -10.34 7.67 4.85
C TRP A 159 -9.72 8.20 3.57
N TYR A 160 -9.17 9.41 3.66
CA TYR A 160 -8.58 10.13 2.53
C TYR A 160 -7.12 10.45 2.84
N TRP A 161 -6.19 9.94 2.04
CA TRP A 161 -4.79 10.35 2.11
C TRP A 161 -4.53 11.47 1.11
N ILE A 162 -4.47 12.71 1.61
CA ILE A 162 -4.12 13.91 0.85
C ILE A 162 -2.60 14.05 0.76
N LYS A 163 -2.13 14.26 -0.46
CA LYS A 163 -0.72 14.42 -0.82
C LYS A 163 -0.39 15.89 -1.00
N VAL A 164 0.58 16.37 -0.22
CA VAL A 164 1.03 17.76 -0.25
C VAL A 164 2.52 17.87 -0.61
N THR A 165 2.94 19.04 -1.06
CA THR A 165 4.34 19.42 -1.23
C THR A 165 4.99 19.70 0.13
N ARG A 166 6.32 19.89 0.14
CA ARG A 166 7.05 20.36 1.34
C ARG A 166 6.55 21.72 1.86
N SER A 167 5.94 22.53 0.99
CA SER A 167 5.32 23.80 1.36
C SER A 167 3.84 23.66 1.78
N GLY A 168 3.34 22.44 1.98
CA GLY A 168 1.96 22.18 2.44
C GLY A 168 0.87 22.33 1.38
N HIS A 169 1.23 22.59 0.12
CA HIS A 169 0.25 22.76 -0.96
C HIS A 169 -0.10 21.41 -1.60
N PRO A 170 -1.35 21.17 -2.04
CA PRO A 170 -1.69 19.94 -2.76
C PRO A 170 -0.78 19.71 -3.97
N ILE A 171 -0.38 18.45 -4.22
CA ILE A 171 0.52 18.12 -5.35
C ILE A 171 -0.12 18.34 -6.74
N CYS A 172 -1.44 18.50 -6.79
CA CYS A 172 -2.20 19.00 -7.94
C CYS A 172 -3.54 19.57 -7.45
N ASN A 173 -4.17 20.43 -8.24
CA ASN A 173 -5.46 21.03 -7.89
C ASN A 173 -6.55 19.95 -7.74
N PHE A 174 -7.43 20.13 -6.76
CA PHE A 174 -8.71 19.43 -6.71
C PHE A 174 -9.54 19.85 -7.92
N ARG A 175 -9.95 18.89 -8.75
CA ARG A 175 -10.75 19.17 -9.96
C ARG A 175 -11.81 18.10 -10.10
N TYR A 176 -13.08 18.49 -10.05
CA TYR A 176 -14.23 17.57 -10.09
C TYR A 176 -14.24 16.56 -11.25
N GLN A 177 -13.50 16.81 -12.34
CA GLN A 177 -13.48 15.98 -13.56
C GLN A 177 -12.07 15.54 -13.99
N SER A 178 -11.03 15.78 -13.17
CA SER A 178 -9.68 15.34 -13.54
C SER A 178 -9.42 13.90 -13.14
N VAL A 179 -8.75 13.17 -14.02
CA VAL A 179 -8.21 11.81 -13.76
C VAL A 179 -7.20 11.82 -12.61
N LYS A 180 -6.53 12.94 -12.36
CA LYS A 180 -5.51 13.04 -11.31
C LYS A 180 -5.99 13.93 -10.18
N GLN A 181 -5.97 13.36 -8.99
CA GLN A 181 -6.42 13.99 -7.75
C GLN A 181 -5.28 13.94 -6.75
N PRO A 182 -5.16 14.94 -5.84
CA PRO A 182 -4.09 14.98 -4.87
C PRO A 182 -4.36 14.03 -3.69
N TYR A 183 -5.21 13.02 -3.84
CA TYR A 183 -5.51 12.07 -2.77
C TYR A 183 -5.77 10.66 -3.27
N GLU A 184 -5.61 9.70 -2.36
CA GLU A 184 -6.04 8.30 -2.49
C GLU A 184 -6.99 7.95 -1.33
N LEU A 185 -7.71 6.84 -1.46
CA LEU A 185 -8.70 6.38 -0.49
C LEU A 185 -8.18 5.17 0.29
N ILE A 186 -8.63 5.03 1.53
CA ILE A 186 -8.59 3.77 2.26
C ILE A 186 -10.01 3.43 2.63
N ILE A 187 -10.52 2.31 2.15
CA ILE A 187 -11.86 1.83 2.47
C ILE A 187 -11.73 0.80 3.58
N PHE A 188 -12.41 1.03 4.70
CA PHE A 188 -12.42 0.14 5.85
C PHE A 188 -13.70 -0.68 5.88
N GLY A 189 -13.55 -1.96 6.22
CA GLY A 189 -14.66 -2.87 6.45
C GLY A 189 -14.40 -3.80 7.63
N ILE A 190 -15.47 -4.35 8.17
CA ILE A 190 -15.45 -5.36 9.25
C ILE A 190 -16.38 -6.51 8.90
N LYS A 191 -16.26 -7.67 9.55
CA LYS A 191 -17.23 -8.78 9.35
C LYS A 191 -18.67 -8.30 9.63
N ILE A 192 -19.65 -8.80 8.86
CA ILE A 192 -21.06 -8.34 8.94
C ILE A 192 -21.61 -8.38 10.38
N HIS A 193 -21.28 -9.43 11.15
CA HIS A 193 -21.73 -9.63 12.54
C HIS A 193 -20.84 -8.98 13.61
N ASN A 194 -19.84 -8.19 13.23
CA ASN A 194 -19.01 -7.43 14.16
C ASN A 194 -19.66 -6.07 14.48
N GLU A 195 -19.92 -5.79 15.75
CA GLU A 195 -20.45 -4.50 16.23
C GLU A 195 -19.47 -3.75 17.16
N GLY A 196 -18.35 -4.38 17.52
CA GLY A 196 -17.44 -3.87 18.55
C GLY A 196 -16.47 -2.80 18.05
N VAL A 197 -16.05 -2.88 16.78
CA VAL A 197 -15.02 -1.98 16.25
C VAL A 197 -15.62 -0.75 15.57
N LYS A 198 -15.20 0.44 16.02
CA LYS A 198 -15.64 1.73 15.50
C LYS A 198 -14.48 2.47 14.84
N ILE A 199 -14.43 2.40 13.52
CA ILE A 199 -13.51 3.22 12.71
C ILE A 199 -14.23 4.52 12.35
N PRO A 200 -13.63 5.71 12.59
CA PRO A 200 -14.26 6.97 12.23
C PRO A 200 -14.33 7.13 10.72
N ASP A 201 -15.48 7.54 10.20
CA ASP A 201 -15.63 7.83 8.77
C ASP A 201 -15.03 9.19 8.40
N LYS A 202 -14.63 9.34 7.13
CA LYS A 202 -14.12 10.59 6.52
C LYS A 202 -12.89 11.20 7.20
N LYS A 203 -12.06 10.36 7.84
CA LYS A 203 -10.77 10.82 8.39
C LYS A 203 -9.81 11.22 7.26
N ILE A 204 -9.05 12.28 7.48
CA ILE A 204 -8.08 12.80 6.53
C ILE A 204 -6.67 12.56 7.07
N LEU A 205 -5.82 11.93 6.27
CA LEU A 205 -4.39 11.81 6.48
C LEU A 205 -3.68 12.76 5.51
N ILE A 206 -2.74 13.56 5.98
CA ILE A 206 -1.99 14.49 5.14
C ILE A 206 -0.51 14.17 5.25
N SER A 207 0.16 13.92 4.13
CA SER A 207 1.61 13.76 4.13
C SER A 207 2.24 14.12 2.79
N ILE A 208 3.56 14.31 2.82
CA ILE A 208 4.37 14.46 1.62
C ILE A 208 4.58 13.04 1.04
N PRO A 209 4.16 12.76 -0.20
CA PRO A 209 4.34 11.44 -0.77
C PRO A 209 5.82 11.14 -1.02
N SER A 210 6.18 9.86 -0.95
CA SER A 210 7.52 9.42 -1.36
C SER A 210 7.79 9.78 -2.83
N SER A 211 9.07 10.03 -3.15
CA SER A 211 9.54 10.16 -4.54
C SER A 211 9.40 8.84 -5.31
N VAL A 212 9.37 7.70 -4.61
CA VAL A 212 9.12 6.40 -5.23
C VAL A 212 7.63 6.17 -5.39
N HIS A 213 7.21 5.82 -6.60
CA HIS A 213 5.81 5.64 -6.92
C HIS A 213 5.15 4.53 -6.10
N SER A 214 3.91 4.77 -5.69
CA SER A 214 3.06 3.84 -4.94
C SER A 214 3.63 3.37 -3.60
N HIS A 215 4.48 4.18 -2.97
CA HIS A 215 4.87 4.00 -1.58
C HIS A 215 3.86 4.75 -0.68
N LYS A 216 2.95 3.99 -0.08
CA LYS A 216 1.92 4.48 0.85
C LYS A 216 2.53 4.79 2.22
N PRO A 217 2.02 5.77 2.97
CA PRO A 217 2.45 5.98 4.34
C PRO A 217 2.00 4.79 5.22
N PRO A 218 2.82 4.38 6.19
CA PRO A 218 2.40 3.35 7.15
C PRO A 218 1.22 3.84 7.98
N LEU A 219 0.26 2.94 8.22
CA LEU A 219 -0.98 3.28 8.94
C LEU A 219 -0.96 2.86 10.41
N THR A 220 0.09 2.16 10.88
CA THR A 220 0.19 1.57 12.21
C THR A 220 -0.24 2.53 13.32
N GLU A 221 0.42 3.68 13.42
CA GLU A 221 0.15 4.65 14.50
C GLU A 221 -1.25 5.25 14.46
N VAL A 222 -1.79 5.47 13.26
CA VAL A 222 -3.10 6.13 13.11
C VAL A 222 -4.28 5.16 13.31
N VAL A 223 -4.06 3.87 13.04
CA VAL A 223 -5.08 2.82 13.18
C VAL A 223 -5.04 2.17 14.57
N ARG A 224 -3.88 2.14 15.25
CA ARG A 224 -3.66 1.46 16.54
C ARG A 224 -4.71 1.78 17.60
N GLN A 225 -5.14 3.04 17.68
CA GLN A 225 -6.16 3.49 18.65
C GLN A 225 -7.54 2.82 18.50
N PHE A 226 -7.80 2.16 17.36
CA PHE A 226 -9.04 1.46 17.08
C PHE A 226 -8.89 -0.07 17.11
N LEU A 227 -7.70 -0.56 17.43
CA LEU A 227 -7.34 -1.97 17.49
C LEU A 227 -7.03 -2.37 18.94
N PRO A 228 -6.96 -3.68 19.24
CA PRO A 228 -6.45 -4.18 20.53
C PRO A 228 -5.03 -3.69 20.82
N GLU A 229 -4.59 -3.79 22.08
CA GLU A 229 -3.29 -3.28 22.55
C GLU A 229 -2.09 -3.82 21.75
N ASN A 230 -2.13 -5.12 21.42
CA ASN A 230 -1.11 -5.84 20.65
C ASN A 230 -1.77 -6.53 19.44
N PRO A 231 -2.12 -5.76 18.38
CA PRO A 231 -2.85 -6.31 17.26
C PRO A 231 -1.94 -7.16 16.38
N LYS A 232 -2.43 -8.31 15.92
CA LYS A 232 -1.80 -9.06 14.82
C LYS A 232 -2.16 -8.36 13.51
N CYS A 233 -1.16 -7.84 12.82
CA CYS A 233 -1.36 -7.10 11.58
C CYS A 233 -0.80 -7.86 10.36
N LEU A 234 -1.55 -7.87 9.27
CA LEU A 234 -1.15 -8.41 7.98
C LEU A 234 -1.19 -7.30 6.92
N GLU A 235 -0.13 -7.17 6.12
CA GLU A 235 -0.16 -6.39 4.87
C GLU A 235 -0.11 -7.35 3.67
N ILE A 236 -1.14 -7.30 2.81
CA ILE A 236 -1.21 -8.07 1.55
C ILE A 236 -0.85 -7.16 0.39
N PHE A 237 -0.05 -7.68 -0.55
CA PHE A 237 0.64 -6.94 -1.60
C PHE A 237 1.71 -5.99 -1.06
N ALA A 238 2.30 -6.36 0.07
CA ALA A 238 3.33 -5.59 0.74
C ALA A 238 4.57 -5.40 -0.14
N ARG A 239 5.20 -4.23 0.01
CA ARG A 239 6.47 -3.87 -0.66
C ARG A 239 7.57 -3.45 0.31
N TYR A 240 7.21 -3.34 1.58
CA TYR A 240 8.05 -2.95 2.68
C TYR A 240 7.58 -3.68 3.93
N LEU A 241 8.45 -3.74 4.93
CA LEU A 241 8.19 -4.38 6.20
C LEU A 241 7.89 -3.30 7.24
N LEU A 242 7.04 -3.65 8.19
CA LEU A 242 6.73 -2.85 9.37
C LEU A 242 7.02 -3.66 10.64
N PRO A 243 7.43 -3.00 11.74
CA PRO A 243 7.63 -3.70 13.00
C PRO A 243 6.31 -4.29 13.51
N ASN A 244 6.32 -5.53 14.00
CA ASN A 244 5.14 -6.27 14.48
C ASN A 244 4.09 -6.60 13.40
N TRP A 245 4.48 -6.63 12.13
CA TRP A 245 3.59 -6.99 11.01
C TRP A 245 4.04 -8.28 10.33
N THR A 246 3.05 -9.04 9.87
CA THR A 246 3.26 -10.02 8.80
C THR A 246 3.06 -9.32 7.45
N SER A 247 4.01 -9.45 6.54
CA SER A 247 3.97 -8.83 5.19
C SER A 247 3.93 -9.91 4.11
N TYR A 248 2.99 -9.83 3.18
CA TYR A 248 2.81 -10.84 2.12
C TYR A 248 2.79 -10.18 0.74
N GLY A 249 3.66 -10.61 -0.17
CA GLY A 249 3.61 -10.17 -1.56
C GLY A 249 4.87 -10.47 -2.37
N LEU A 250 4.73 -10.47 -3.69
CA LEU A 250 5.82 -10.79 -4.64
C LEU A 250 7.02 -9.83 -4.59
N GLU A 251 6.84 -8.64 -4.01
CA GLU A 251 7.85 -7.58 -3.94
C GLU A 251 8.13 -7.17 -2.48
N VAL A 252 7.94 -8.07 -1.51
CA VAL A 252 7.89 -7.73 -0.07
C VAL A 252 9.14 -7.03 0.49
N LEU A 253 10.32 -7.25 -0.10
CA LEU A 253 11.58 -6.61 0.30
C LEU A 253 11.98 -5.38 -0.54
N LYS A 254 11.11 -4.91 -1.45
CA LYS A 254 11.43 -3.87 -2.43
C LYS A 254 11.93 -2.57 -1.83
N PHE A 255 11.38 -2.18 -0.68
CA PHE A 255 11.81 -0.99 0.06
C PHE A 255 12.61 -1.31 1.32
N GLN A 256 13.24 -2.49 1.39
CA GLN A 256 14.04 -2.89 2.55
C GLN A 256 15.54 -2.79 2.30
N HIS A 257 15.98 -2.44 1.09
CA HIS A 257 17.40 -2.27 0.82
C HIS A 257 18.04 -1.23 1.74
N GLU A 258 19.19 -1.56 2.33
CA GLU A 258 19.89 -0.67 3.26
C GLU A 258 20.21 0.71 2.68
N TRP A 259 20.59 0.77 1.40
CA TRP A 259 20.92 2.03 0.71
C TRP A 259 19.75 3.02 0.60
N LEU A 260 18.53 2.64 0.97
CA LEU A 260 17.39 3.56 1.09
C LEU A 260 17.42 4.37 2.39
N PHE A 261 18.23 3.96 3.36
CA PHE A 261 18.33 4.52 4.70
C PHE A 261 19.65 5.23 4.97
N THR A 262 20.62 5.14 4.05
CA THR A 262 21.95 5.77 4.11
C THR A 262 22.07 6.89 3.08
#